data_AF-A0A955C9F9-F1
#
_entry.id   AF-A0A955C9F9-F1
#
_cell.length_a   1.000
_cell.length_b   1.000
_cell.length_c   1.000
_cell.angle_alpha   90.00
_cell.angle_beta   90.00
_cell.angle_gamma   90.00
#
_symmetry.space_group_name_H-M   'P 1'
#
loop_
_entity.id
_entity.type
_entity.pdbx_description
1 polymer ?
#
loop_
_entity_poly.entity_id
_entity_poly.type
_entity_poly.pdbx_seq_one_letter_code
_entity_poly.pdbx_strand_id
1 'polypeptide(L)'
;MTALSRGYVWSQGVPMGLYTRQKIENWVSDFCGSDAVLSLSTGIREYAPELLTTFLVAACEARDVEPEEIEEPDLKPALLKLARLQLPASVKLEVPALCGEMLADLESQGRLSGGRVLGAYVRALKEAFAEDASGKPKPITRPGSRIGRNDPCPCGSGRKYKKCCGND
;
A
#
# COMPACT_ATOMS: atom_id res chain seq x y z
N MET A 1 33.28 -15.81 -6.51
CA MET A 1 32.40 -15.55 -7.66
C MET A 1 31.07 -16.21 -7.31
N THR A 2 29.98 -15.56 -6.91
CA THR A 2 29.42 -14.26 -7.31
C THR A 2 28.53 -13.78 -6.16
N ALA A 3 28.92 -12.71 -5.45
CA ALA A 3 28.03 -12.02 -4.53
C ALA A 3 27.22 -11.01 -5.34
N LEU A 4 25.93 -11.30 -5.56
CA LEU A 4 25.00 -10.35 -6.14
C LEU A 4 24.61 -9.34 -5.06
N SER A 5 25.45 -8.33 -4.87
CA SER A 5 25.09 -7.11 -4.14
C SER A 5 24.06 -6.34 -4.97
N ARG A 6 22.77 -6.65 -4.79
CA ARG A 6 21.67 -5.80 -5.27
C ARG A 6 21.60 -4.56 -4.39
N GLY A 7 22.36 -3.54 -4.79
CA GLY A 7 22.21 -2.19 -4.29
C GLY A 7 20.88 -1.61 -4.79
N TYR A 8 19.92 -1.47 -3.89
CA TYR A 8 18.70 -0.70 -4.16
C TYR A 8 19.04 0.79 -4.05
N VAL A 9 19.04 1.47 -5.18
CA VAL A 9 19.15 2.94 -5.27
C VAL A 9 17.77 3.52 -4.90
N TRP A 10 17.65 4.08 -3.70
CA TRP A 10 16.46 4.81 -3.28
C TRP A 10 16.52 6.23 -3.85
N SER A 11 15.56 6.57 -4.70
CA SER A 11 15.43 7.90 -5.30
C SER A 11 14.62 8.80 -4.35
N GLN A 12 15.26 9.87 -3.87
CA GLN A 12 14.67 11.12 -3.38
C GLN A 12 13.59 11.01 -2.27
N GLY A 13 14.05 10.76 -1.05
CA GLY A 13 13.35 10.97 0.22
C GLY A 13 14.41 10.93 1.33
N VAL A 14 14.22 11.64 2.44
CA VAL A 14 15.13 11.51 3.59
C VAL A 14 15.17 10.00 3.94
N PRO A 15 16.35 9.35 3.93
CA PRO A 15 16.40 7.93 4.22
C PRO A 15 15.83 7.72 5.61
N MET A 16 14.80 6.88 5.72
CA MET A 16 14.22 6.48 6.99
C MET A 16 15.36 6.14 7.96
N GLY A 17 15.27 6.66 9.19
CA GLY A 17 16.29 6.45 10.20
C GLY A 17 16.62 4.95 10.36
N LEU A 18 17.91 4.62 10.44
CA LEU A 18 18.37 3.23 10.62
C LEU A 18 17.70 2.55 11.82
N TYR A 19 17.42 3.33 12.87
CA TYR A 19 16.69 2.87 14.05
C TYR A 19 15.26 2.42 13.72
N THR A 20 14.52 3.23 12.96
CA THR A 20 13.14 2.96 12.54
C THR A 20 13.07 1.64 11.74
N ARG A 21 14.01 1.45 10.81
CA ARG A 21 14.10 0.21 10.03
C ARG A 21 14.40 -1.00 10.91
N GLN A 22 15.39 -0.90 11.80
CA GLN A 22 15.76 -2.00 12.70
C GLN A 22 14.58 -2.41 13.61
N LYS A 23 13.80 -1.43 14.07
CA LYS A 23 12.62 -1.65 14.91
C LYS A 23 11.55 -2.45 14.16
N ILE A 24 11.27 -2.08 12.91
CA ILE A 24 10.37 -2.82 12.03
C ILE A 24 10.88 -4.26 11.83
N GLU A 25 12.16 -4.44 11.52
CA GLU A 25 12.76 -5.77 11.31
C GLU A 25 12.64 -6.65 12.56
N ASN A 26 12.82 -6.08 13.75
CA ASN A 26 12.61 -6.80 15.02
C ASN A 26 11.15 -7.22 15.20
N TRP A 27 10.20 -6.33 14.97
CA TRP A 27 8.77 -6.66 15.07
C TRP A 27 8.36 -7.76 14.09
N VAL A 28 8.87 -7.70 12.87
CA VAL A 28 8.60 -8.71 11.84
C VAL A 28 9.21 -10.05 12.25
N SER A 29 10.42 -10.06 12.84
CA SER A 29 11.05 -11.27 13.36
C SER A 29 10.22 -11.88 14.50
N ASP A 30 9.74 -11.06 15.43
CA ASP A 30 8.87 -11.52 16.54
C ASP A 30 7.59 -12.18 15.99
N PHE A 31 6.92 -11.53 15.03
CA PHE A 31 5.71 -12.06 14.41
C PHE A 31 5.95 -13.36 13.65
N CYS A 32 7.01 -13.43 12.82
CA CYS A 32 7.32 -14.64 12.07
C CYS A 32 7.72 -15.82 12.96
N GLY A 33 8.18 -15.55 14.19
CA GLY A 33 8.50 -16.55 15.20
C GLY A 33 7.34 -16.94 16.11
N SER A 34 6.18 -16.27 16.01
CA SER A 34 5.02 -16.49 16.89
C SER A 34 3.98 -17.45 16.28
N ASP A 35 3.05 -17.90 17.13
CA ASP A 35 1.92 -18.73 16.70
C ASP A 35 0.95 -17.98 15.75
N ALA A 36 1.01 -16.66 15.68
CA ALA A 36 0.15 -15.86 14.79
C ALA A 36 0.35 -16.25 13.31
N VAL A 37 1.58 -16.63 12.93
CA VAL A 37 1.91 -17.07 11.57
C VAL A 37 1.30 -18.44 11.22
N LEU A 38 0.87 -19.22 12.22
CA LEU A 38 0.29 -20.55 12.00
C LEU A 38 -1.05 -20.49 11.25
N SER A 39 -1.74 -19.35 11.33
CA SER A 39 -2.96 -19.07 10.56
C SER A 39 -2.73 -18.93 9.05
N LEU A 40 -1.48 -18.71 8.63
CA LEU A 40 -1.10 -18.46 7.25
C LEU A 40 -0.64 -19.73 6.52
N SER A 41 -0.79 -19.77 5.20
CA SER A 41 -0.31 -20.91 4.40
C SER A 41 1.21 -21.01 4.44
N THR A 42 1.75 -22.23 4.29
CA THR A 42 3.21 -22.43 4.28
C THR A 42 3.90 -21.66 3.16
N GLY A 43 3.22 -21.46 2.02
CA GLY A 43 3.76 -20.78 0.86
C GLY A 43 4.01 -19.30 1.06
N ILE A 44 3.15 -18.59 1.81
CA ILE A 44 3.37 -17.16 2.09
C ILE A 44 4.40 -16.91 3.19
N ARG A 45 4.61 -17.88 4.11
CA ARG A 45 5.54 -17.73 5.24
C ARG A 45 6.97 -17.46 4.80
N GLU A 46 7.41 -18.05 3.69
CA GLU A 46 8.77 -17.81 3.14
C GLU A 46 8.96 -16.36 2.67
N TYR A 47 7.89 -15.70 2.25
CA TYR A 47 7.91 -14.31 1.79
C TYR A 47 7.56 -13.32 2.91
N ALA A 48 7.04 -13.81 4.05
CA ALA A 48 6.50 -12.96 5.11
C ALA A 48 7.50 -11.91 5.62
N PRO A 49 8.77 -12.24 5.93
CA PRO A 49 9.69 -11.23 6.46
C PRO A 49 9.93 -10.06 5.51
N GLU A 50 10.16 -10.35 4.23
CA GLU A 50 10.45 -9.32 3.22
C GLU A 50 9.20 -8.49 2.90
N LEU A 51 8.04 -9.15 2.77
CA LEU A 51 6.76 -8.47 2.49
C LEU A 51 6.33 -7.58 3.64
N LEU A 52 6.39 -8.05 4.89
CA LEU A 52 5.99 -7.29 6.07
C LEU A 52 6.94 -6.12 6.34
N THR A 53 8.25 -6.32 6.18
CA THR A 53 9.22 -5.23 6.30
C THR A 53 8.95 -4.17 5.24
N THR A 54 8.77 -4.59 3.98
CA THR A 54 8.45 -3.66 2.87
C THR A 54 7.15 -2.92 3.12
N PHE A 55 6.13 -3.61 3.64
CA PHE A 55 4.83 -3.04 3.98
C PHE A 55 4.93 -1.94 5.04
N LEU A 56 5.49 -2.27 6.20
CA LEU A 56 5.59 -1.33 7.32
C LEU A 56 6.50 -0.15 6.99
N VAL A 57 7.60 -0.41 6.25
CA VAL A 57 8.46 0.66 5.76
C VAL A 57 7.69 1.61 4.85
N ALA A 58 6.92 1.07 3.91
CA ALA A 58 6.11 1.86 2.99
C ALA A 58 4.98 2.63 3.70
N ALA A 59 4.47 2.09 4.81
CA ALA A 59 3.47 2.77 5.64
C ALA A 59 4.10 3.97 6.36
N CYS A 60 5.26 3.80 7.00
CA CYS A 60 6.00 4.91 7.61
C CYS A 60 6.35 6.00 6.58
N GLU A 61 6.81 5.61 5.39
CA GLU A 61 7.14 6.54 4.30
C GLU A 61 5.92 7.31 3.75
N ALA A 62 4.69 6.81 3.93
CA ALA A 62 3.50 7.41 3.34
C ALA A 62 3.17 8.79 3.94
N ARG A 63 3.45 8.97 5.24
CA ARG A 63 3.25 10.23 5.97
C ARG A 63 4.49 10.71 6.74
N ASP A 64 5.63 10.03 6.60
CA ASP A 64 6.86 10.30 7.36
C ASP A 64 6.63 10.16 8.88
N VAL A 65 6.10 9.01 9.28
CA VAL A 65 5.71 8.71 10.67
C VAL A 65 6.57 7.59 11.28
N GLU A 66 6.70 7.60 12.61
CA GLU A 66 7.28 6.46 13.33
C GLU A 66 6.36 5.22 13.23
N PRO A 67 6.89 4.01 13.36
CA PRO A 67 6.11 2.79 13.12
C PRO A 67 5.00 2.59 14.16
N GLU A 68 5.12 3.17 15.36
CA GLU A 68 4.01 3.22 16.33
C GLU A 68 2.85 4.11 15.90
N GLU A 69 3.13 5.13 15.07
CA GLU A 69 2.17 6.16 14.66
C GLU A 69 1.48 5.84 13.32
N ILE A 70 1.65 4.61 12.83
CA ILE A 70 0.99 4.13 11.63
C ILE A 70 -0.54 4.11 11.86
N GLU A 71 -1.27 4.70 10.92
CA GLU A 71 -2.73 4.77 10.92
C GLU A 71 -3.31 4.35 9.56
N GLU A 72 -4.63 4.24 9.46
CA GLU A 72 -5.35 3.88 8.22
C GLU A 72 -4.86 4.56 6.93
N PRO A 73 -4.59 5.89 6.87
CA PRO A 73 -4.14 6.55 5.64
C PRO A 73 -2.82 6.00 5.08
N ASP A 74 -1.98 5.36 5.89
CA ASP A 74 -0.68 4.82 5.48
C ASP A 74 -0.76 3.44 4.84
N LEU A 75 -1.79 2.67 5.23
CA LEU A 75 -1.84 1.25 4.96
C LEU A 75 -2.20 0.95 3.52
N LYS A 76 -3.14 1.70 2.94
CA LYS A 76 -3.53 1.53 1.53
C LYS A 76 -2.38 1.80 0.55
N PRO A 77 -1.67 2.94 0.60
CA PRO A 77 -0.54 3.17 -0.31
C PRO A 77 0.58 2.15 -0.09
N ALA A 78 0.86 1.76 1.15
CA ALA A 78 1.83 0.72 1.48
C ALA A 78 1.47 -0.64 0.86
N LEU A 79 0.20 -1.05 1.00
CA LEU A 79 -0.31 -2.30 0.46
C LEU A 79 -0.22 -2.32 -1.08
N LEU A 80 -0.56 -1.22 -1.74
CA LEU A 80 -0.47 -1.11 -3.20
C LEU A 80 0.98 -1.10 -3.72
N LYS A 81 1.97 -0.70 -2.91
CA LYS A 81 3.39 -0.82 -3.26
C LYS A 81 3.79 -2.30 -3.41
N LEU A 82 3.25 -3.20 -2.59
CA LEU A 82 3.48 -4.64 -2.67
C LEU A 82 2.85 -5.29 -3.90
N ALA A 83 1.71 -4.77 -4.38
CA ALA A 83 1.01 -5.32 -5.56
C ALA A 83 1.90 -5.33 -6.82
N ARG A 84 2.83 -4.37 -6.88
CA ARG A 84 3.81 -4.16 -7.96
C ARG A 84 5.00 -5.13 -7.90
N LEU A 85 5.16 -5.87 -6.81
CA LEU A 85 6.22 -6.86 -6.69
C LEU A 85 5.97 -8.07 -7.61
N GLN A 86 7.06 -8.66 -8.09
CA GLN A 86 7.02 -9.89 -8.88
C GLN A 86 6.91 -11.09 -7.94
N LEU A 87 5.66 -11.46 -7.64
CA LEU A 87 5.32 -12.57 -6.75
C LEU A 87 4.44 -13.59 -7.48
N PRO A 88 4.49 -14.88 -7.09
CA PRO A 88 3.53 -15.88 -7.56
C PRO A 88 2.08 -15.44 -7.30
N ALA A 89 1.16 -15.76 -8.21
CA ALA A 89 -0.25 -15.35 -8.10
C ALA A 89 -0.90 -15.85 -6.80
N SER A 90 -0.57 -17.06 -6.35
CA SER A 90 -1.02 -17.62 -5.07
C SER A 90 -0.60 -16.73 -3.89
N VAL A 91 0.69 -16.37 -3.83
CA VAL A 91 1.24 -15.51 -2.77
C VAL A 91 0.59 -14.13 -2.82
N LYS A 92 0.42 -13.53 -4.00
CA LYS A 92 -0.23 -12.21 -4.13
C LYS A 92 -1.61 -12.18 -3.49
N LEU A 93 -2.44 -13.21 -3.70
CA LEU A 93 -3.80 -13.27 -3.14
C LEU A 93 -3.83 -13.32 -1.61
N GLU A 94 -2.73 -13.72 -0.99
CA GLU A 94 -2.60 -13.85 0.47
C GLU A 94 -1.93 -12.63 1.13
N VAL A 95 -1.29 -11.73 0.36
CA VAL A 95 -0.59 -10.54 0.90
C VAL A 95 -1.47 -9.68 1.83
N PRO A 96 -2.73 -9.32 1.46
CA PRO A 96 -3.57 -8.53 2.37
C PRO A 96 -3.90 -9.25 3.68
N ALA A 97 -4.01 -10.58 3.66
CA ALA A 97 -4.25 -11.37 4.86
C ALA A 97 -3.00 -11.37 5.76
N LEU A 98 -1.81 -11.63 5.20
CA LEU A 98 -0.53 -11.56 5.90
C LEU A 98 -0.33 -10.20 6.59
N CYS A 99 -0.47 -9.10 5.85
CA CYS A 99 -0.34 -7.75 6.41
C CYS A 99 -1.38 -7.47 7.50
N GLY A 100 -2.61 -7.99 7.33
CA GLY A 100 -3.67 -7.88 8.31
C GLY A 100 -3.39 -8.64 9.63
N GLU A 101 -2.83 -9.85 9.54
CA GLU A 101 -2.41 -10.62 10.73
C GLU A 101 -1.27 -9.91 11.48
N MET A 102 -0.28 -9.38 10.75
CA MET A 102 0.81 -8.62 11.37
C MET A 102 0.29 -7.39 12.13
N LEU A 103 -0.60 -6.60 11.52
CA LEU A 103 -1.17 -5.43 12.20
C LEU A 103 -2.01 -5.83 13.42
N ALA A 104 -2.81 -6.90 13.32
CA ALA A 104 -3.57 -7.39 14.45
C ALA A 104 -2.68 -7.86 15.61
N ASP A 105 -1.54 -8.49 15.30
CA ASP A 105 -0.53 -8.87 16.30
C ASP A 105 0.07 -7.63 16.98
N LEU A 106 0.51 -6.62 16.21
CA LEU A 106 1.03 -5.36 16.75
C LEU A 106 -0.01 -4.63 17.63
N GLU A 107 -1.27 -4.60 17.20
CA GLU A 107 -2.38 -4.02 17.97
C GLU A 107 -2.60 -4.78 19.29
N SER A 108 -2.52 -6.12 19.26
CA SER A 108 -2.68 -6.95 20.46
C SER A 108 -1.56 -6.72 21.48
N GLN A 109 -0.36 -6.43 21.00
CA GLN A 109 0.82 -6.09 21.80
C GLN A 109 0.85 -4.63 22.25
N GLY A 110 -0.09 -3.79 21.78
CA GLY A 110 -0.12 -2.35 22.08
C GLY A 110 1.03 -1.57 21.46
N ARG A 111 1.59 -2.05 20.34
CA ARG A 111 2.70 -1.41 19.61
C ARG A 111 2.25 -0.27 18.69
N LEU A 112 0.96 -0.19 18.36
CA LEU A 112 0.40 0.85 17.50
C LEU A 112 -0.49 1.81 18.30
N SER A 113 -0.41 3.10 17.97
CA SER A 113 -1.25 4.14 18.56
C SER A 113 -2.65 4.22 17.92
N GLY A 114 -2.79 3.79 16.66
CA GLY A 114 -4.06 3.70 15.94
C GLY A 114 -4.94 2.57 16.49
N GLY A 115 -6.24 2.84 16.68
CA GLY A 115 -7.18 1.90 17.32
C GLY A 115 -7.25 0.51 16.66
N ARG A 116 -7.74 -0.49 17.43
CA ARG A 116 -7.74 -1.95 17.14
C ARG A 116 -8.59 -2.40 15.94
N VAL A 117 -8.35 -1.84 14.76
CA VAL A 117 -9.08 -2.12 13.51
C VAL A 117 -8.19 -2.09 12.27
N LEU A 118 -6.91 -1.73 12.37
CA LEU A 118 -5.99 -1.62 11.24
C LEU A 118 -5.79 -2.96 10.54
N GLY A 119 -5.69 -4.05 11.30
CA GLY A 119 -5.65 -5.40 10.71
C GLY A 119 -6.93 -5.74 9.93
N ALA A 120 -8.11 -5.35 10.43
CA ALA A 120 -9.37 -5.57 9.72
C ALA A 120 -9.49 -4.69 8.47
N TYR A 121 -9.07 -3.43 8.56
CA TYR A 121 -9.01 -2.48 7.46
C TYR A 121 -8.17 -3.02 6.30
N VAL A 122 -6.95 -3.52 6.56
CA VAL A 122 -6.07 -4.06 5.51
C VAL A 122 -6.65 -5.31 4.85
N ARG A 123 -7.26 -6.22 5.63
CA ARG A 123 -7.95 -7.38 5.06
C ARG A 123 -9.12 -6.95 4.16
N ALA A 124 -9.83 -5.88 4.50
CA ALA A 124 -10.93 -5.33 3.68
C ALA A 124 -10.43 -4.72 2.36
N LEU A 125 -9.16 -4.30 2.26
CA LEU A 125 -8.56 -3.80 1.02
C LEU A 125 -8.19 -4.90 0.00
N LYS A 126 -8.49 -6.18 0.29
CA LYS A 126 -8.14 -7.32 -0.56
C LYS A 126 -8.56 -7.15 -2.01
N GLU A 127 -9.77 -6.63 -2.26
CA GLU A 127 -10.26 -6.43 -3.64
C GLU A 127 -9.47 -5.35 -4.37
N ALA A 128 -9.25 -4.19 -3.73
CA ALA A 128 -8.46 -3.11 -4.29
C ALA A 128 -7.01 -3.54 -4.59
N PHE A 129 -6.43 -4.39 -3.73
CA PHE A 129 -5.13 -4.99 -3.96
C PHE A 129 -5.15 -5.96 -5.15
N ALA A 130 -6.14 -6.85 -5.23
CA ALA A 130 -6.26 -7.82 -6.31
C ALA A 130 -6.43 -7.14 -7.69
N GLU A 131 -7.19 -6.05 -7.75
CA GLU A 131 -7.32 -5.23 -8.95
C GLU A 131 -5.97 -4.68 -9.41
N ASP A 132 -5.20 -4.08 -8.50
CA ASP A 132 -3.89 -3.50 -8.81
C ASP A 132 -2.87 -4.59 -9.19
N ALA A 133 -2.86 -5.70 -8.45
CA ALA A 133 -2.02 -6.86 -8.68
C ALA A 133 -2.28 -7.55 -10.03
N SER A 134 -3.49 -7.42 -10.58
CA SER A 134 -3.86 -7.99 -11.89
C SER A 134 -3.21 -7.27 -13.08
N GLY A 135 -2.62 -6.10 -12.87
CA GLY A 135 -1.98 -5.31 -13.93
C GLY A 135 -2.94 -4.77 -14.98
N LYS A 136 -4.26 -4.89 -14.78
CA LYS A 136 -5.27 -4.32 -15.67
C LYS A 136 -5.24 -2.79 -15.52
N PRO A 137 -5.08 -2.02 -16.61
CA PRO A 137 -5.13 -0.57 -16.53
C PRO A 137 -6.50 -0.14 -15.99
N LYS A 138 -6.51 0.63 -14.90
CA LYS A 138 -7.75 1.22 -14.39
C LYS A 138 -8.34 2.13 -15.49
N PRO A 139 -9.65 2.04 -15.78
CA PRO A 139 -10.30 2.97 -16.69
C PRO A 139 -10.02 4.40 -16.23
N ILE A 140 -9.47 5.23 -17.11
CA ILE A 140 -9.24 6.65 -16.83
C ILE A 140 -10.62 7.32 -16.71
N THR A 141 -11.12 7.44 -15.49
CA THR A 141 -12.28 8.27 -15.17
C THR A 141 -11.80 9.71 -15.14
N ARG A 142 -12.14 10.49 -16.18
CA ARG A 142 -11.87 11.94 -16.19
C ARG A 142 -12.73 12.57 -15.08
N PRO A 143 -12.16 13.19 -14.04
CA PRO A 143 -12.94 13.89 -13.04
C PRO A 143 -13.57 15.13 -13.70
N GLY A 144 -14.85 15.02 -14.02
CA GLY A 144 -15.62 16.05 -14.70
C GLY A 144 -16.67 15.42 -15.61
N SER A 145 -17.93 15.82 -15.44
CA SER A 145 -18.94 15.60 -16.48
C SER A 145 -18.35 16.05 -17.81
N ARG A 146 -18.36 15.17 -18.82
CA ARG A 146 -18.00 15.57 -20.18
C ARG A 146 -18.90 16.75 -20.53
N ILE A 147 -18.36 17.96 -20.53
CA ILE A 147 -19.13 19.15 -20.88
C ILE A 147 -19.66 18.93 -22.30
N GLY A 148 -20.97 18.86 -22.44
CA GLY A 148 -21.60 18.67 -23.73
C GLY A 148 -21.27 19.87 -24.61
N ARG A 149 -21.04 19.65 -25.91
CA ARG A 149 -20.77 20.74 -26.87
C ARG A 149 -21.83 21.86 -26.82
N ASN A 150 -23.06 21.57 -26.39
CA ASN A 150 -24.15 22.54 -26.29
C ASN A 150 -24.32 23.15 -24.88
N ASP A 151 -23.62 22.69 -23.85
CA ASP A 151 -23.74 23.18 -22.48
C ASP A 151 -23.15 24.60 -22.33
N PRO A 152 -23.58 25.38 -21.32
CA PRO A 152 -23.00 26.69 -21.03
C PRO A 152 -21.51 26.58 -20.75
N CYS A 153 -20.73 27.48 -21.34
CA CYS A 153 -19.27 27.46 -21.28
C CYS A 153 -18.77 27.92 -19.89
N PRO A 154 -17.87 27.17 -19.22
CA PRO A 154 -17.46 27.43 -17.84
C PRO A 154 -16.56 28.66 -17.69
N CYS A 155 -16.14 29.29 -18.79
CA CYS A 155 -15.38 30.54 -18.78
C CYS A 155 -16.23 31.79 -18.44
N GLY A 156 -17.52 31.63 -18.17
CA GLY A 156 -18.41 32.75 -17.82
C GLY A 156 -18.90 33.57 -19.01
N SER A 157 -18.62 33.17 -20.26
CA SER A 157 -19.02 33.94 -21.45
C SER A 157 -20.51 33.90 -21.78
N GLY A 158 -21.30 33.05 -21.10
CA GLY A 158 -22.72 32.83 -21.40
C GLY A 158 -23.00 32.09 -22.72
N ARG A 159 -21.97 31.69 -23.48
CA ARG A 159 -22.10 30.97 -24.76
C ARG A 159 -22.09 29.46 -24.56
N LYS A 160 -22.61 28.70 -25.53
CA LYS A 160 -22.47 27.22 -25.58
C LYS A 160 -20.98 26.85 -25.74
N TYR A 161 -20.53 25.76 -25.12
CA TYR A 161 -19.13 25.32 -25.11
C TYR A 161 -18.53 25.23 -26.53
N LYS A 162 -19.25 24.64 -27.49
CA LYS A 162 -18.84 24.54 -28.91
C LYS A 162 -18.64 25.88 -29.63
N LYS A 163 -19.20 26.97 -29.12
CA LYS A 163 -19.10 28.32 -29.70
C LYS A 163 -18.14 29.22 -28.89
N CYS A 164 -17.40 28.64 -27.95
CA CYS A 164 -16.48 29.36 -27.07
C CYS A 164 -15.19 28.56 -26.87
N CYS A 165 -14.99 27.90 -25.73
CA CYS A 165 -13.74 27.20 -25.41
C CYS A 165 -13.59 25.85 -26.12
N GLY A 166 -14.65 25.29 -26.71
CA GLY A 166 -14.63 24.04 -27.47
C GLY A 166 -14.75 24.26 -28.98
N ASN A 167 -14.33 25.43 -29.46
CA ASN A 167 -14.26 25.76 -30.88
C ASN A 167 -12.81 25.52 -31.34
N ASP A 168 -12.53 24.28 -31.78
CA ASP A 168 -11.37 23.99 -32.64
C ASP A 168 -11.46 24.77 -33.96
#